data_AF-A0A966J2N8-F1
#
_entry.id   AF-A0A966J2N8-F1
#
_cell.length_a   1.000
_cell.length_b   1.000
_cell.length_c   1.000
_cell.angle_alpha   90.00
_cell.angle_beta   90.00
_cell.angle_gamma   90.00
#
_symmetry.space_group_name_H-M   'P 1'
#
loop_
_entity.id
_entity.type
_entity.pdbx_description
1 polymer ?
#
loop_
_entity_poly.entity_id
_entity_poly.type
_entity_poly.pdbx_seq_one_letter_code
_entity_poly.pdbx_strand_id
1 'polypeptide(L)' 'MSLFPGFSSHRFTSRGAEIHYVRAGQGEPVLLLHGYPQTHVCWHRIAP' A
#
# COMPACT_ATOMS: atom_id res chain seq x y z
N MET A 1 11.63 -13.67 -1.73
CA MET A 1 11.84 -12.27 -2.17
C MET A 1 10.63 -11.45 -1.72
N SER A 2 10.82 -10.29 -1.08
CA SER A 2 9.72 -9.40 -0.68
C SER A 2 9.29 -8.54 -1.87
N LEU A 3 7.99 -8.40 -2.11
CA LEU A 3 7.44 -7.53 -3.17
C LEU A 3 7.55 -6.04 -2.83
N PHE A 4 7.63 -5.70 -1.55
CA PHE A 4 7.82 -4.33 -1.07
C PHE A 4 8.96 -4.28 -0.04
N PRO A 5 10.23 -4.33 -0.48
CA PRO A 5 11.37 -4.18 0.43
C PRO A 5 11.32 -2.82 1.15
N GLY A 6 11.49 -2.81 2.47
CA GLY A 6 11.47 -1.57 3.27
C GLY A 6 10.07 -1.04 3.63
N PHE A 7 9.00 -1.63 3.11
CA PHE A 7 7.63 -1.30 3.52
C PHE A 7 7.17 -2.16 4.69
N SER A 8 6.32 -1.56 5.52
CA SER A 8 5.60 -2.24 6.59
C SER A 8 4.14 -2.47 6.20
N SER A 9 3.59 -3.64 6.54
CA SER A 9 2.17 -3.98 6.33
C SER A 9 1.33 -3.53 7.51
N HIS A 10 0.14 -3.01 7.21
CA HIS A 10 -0.77 -2.43 8.20
C HIS A 10 -2.23 -2.72 7.84
N ARG A 11 -3.10 -2.54 8.83
CA ARG A 11 -4.56 -2.49 8.69
C ARG A 11 -5.08 -1.22 9.31
N PHE A 12 -5.96 -0.53 8.60
CA PHE A 12 -6.67 0.64 9.10
C PHE A 12 -8.16 0.31 9.22
N THR A 13 -8.68 0.41 10.44
CA THR A 13 -10.11 0.21 10.70
C THR A 13 -10.83 1.55 10.61
N SER A 14 -11.67 1.70 9.60
CA SER A 14 -12.58 2.83 9.43
C SER A 14 -13.99 2.45 9.91
N ARG A 15 -14.94 3.40 9.84
CA ARG A 15 -16.33 3.14 10.23
C ARG A 15 -17.05 2.09 9.36
N GLY A 16 -16.57 1.83 8.14
CA GLY A 16 -17.27 0.96 7.18
C GLY A 16 -16.42 -0.17 6.59
N ALA A 17 -15.11 -0.20 6.85
CA ALA A 17 -14.21 -1.21 6.31
C ALA A 17 -12.89 -1.29 7.09
N GLU A 18 -12.29 -2.48 7.06
CA GLU A 18 -10.88 -2.68 7.37
C GLU A 18 -10.08 -2.64 6.06
N ILE A 19 -9.09 -1.75 5.98
CA ILE A 19 -8.29 -1.53 4.78
C ILE A 19 -6.88 -2.05 5.03
N HIS A 20 -6.44 -3.02 4.24
CA HIS A 20 -5.03 -3.42 4.19
C HIS A 20 -4.22 -2.45 3.34
N TYR A 21 -3.05 -2.04 3.84
CA TYR A 21 -2.10 -1.21 3.10
C TYR A 21 -0.64 -1.50 3.49
N VAL A 22 0.28 -1.04 2.65
CA VAL A 22 1.72 -1.02 2.94
C VAL A 22 2.22 0.43 2.97
N ARG A 23 3.21 0.73 3.82
CA ARG A 23 3.76 2.08 3.97
C ARG A 23 5.28 2.05 4.10
N ALA A 24 5.95 2.99 3.44
CA ALA A 24 7.37 3.32 3.59
C ALA A 24 7.58 4.81 3.32
N GLY A 25 8.84 5.26 3.41
CA GLY A 25 9.25 6.60 3.02
C GLY A 25 8.96 7.69 4.06
N GLN A 26 9.43 8.89 3.73
CA GLN A 26 9.25 10.13 4.50
C GLN A 26 9.08 11.29 3.49
N GLY A 27 8.34 12.33 3.87
CA GLY A 27 8.06 13.50 3.01
C GLY A 27 6.57 13.71 2.77
N GLU A 28 6.23 14.42 1.69
CA GLU A 28 4.84 14.66 1.29
C GLU A 28 4.10 13.34 1.00
N PRO A 29 2.88 13.15 1.55
CA PRO A 29 2.18 11.87 1.46
C PRO A 29 1.64 11.61 0.06
N VAL A 30 1.81 10.38 -0.42
CA VAL A 30 1.23 9.87 -1.67
C VAL A 30 0.38 8.65 -1.38
N LEU A 31 -0.85 8.61 -1.91
CA LEU A 31 -1.75 7.47 -1.81
C LEU A 31 -1.91 6.79 -3.18
N LEU A 32 -1.60 5.49 -3.24
CA LEU A 32 -1.75 4.68 -4.44
C LEU A 32 -2.96 3.75 -4.29
N LEU A 33 -3.96 3.92 -5.15
CA LEU A 33 -5.17 3.08 -5.20
C LEU A 33 -5.10 2.17 -6.43
N HIS A 34 -5.26 0.86 -6.23
CA HIS A 34 -5.25 -0.09 -7.35
C HIS A 34 -6.60 -0.12 -8.08
N GLY A 35 -6.59 -0.66 -9.30
CA GLY A 35 -7.80 -0.92 -10.08
C GLY A 35 -8.29 -2.37 -10.00
N TYR A 36 -9.31 -2.68 -10.80
CA TYR A 36 -9.78 -4.04 -11.06
C TYR A 36 -8.97 -4.70 -12.18
N PRO A 37 -8.66 -6.01 -12.15
CA PRO A 37 -8.89 -7.00 -11.08
C PRO A 37 -7.65 -7.16 -10.18
N GLN A 38 -6.98 -6.06 -9.83
CA GLN A 38 -5.68 -6.07 -9.17
C GLN A 38 -5.80 -5.87 -7.65
N THR A 39 -4.66 -5.91 -6.96
CA THR A 39 -4.49 -5.47 -5.56
C THR A 39 -3.40 -4.40 -5.48
N HIS A 40 -3.09 -3.89 -4.28
CA HIS A 40 -1.97 -2.96 -4.06
C HIS A 40 -0.63 -3.44 -4.65
N VAL A 41 -0.45 -4.75 -4.85
CA VAL A 41 0.75 -5.35 -5.45
C VAL A 41 1.03 -4.84 -6.88
N CYS A 42 0.05 -4.33 -7.62
CA CYS A 42 0.31 -3.73 -8.94
C CYS A 42 1.35 -2.59 -8.90
N TRP A 43 1.52 -1.94 -7.74
CA TRP A 43 2.46 -0.85 -7.54
C TRP A 43 3.88 -1.30 -7.14
N HIS A 44 4.15 -2.60 -6.99
CA HIS A 44 5.39 -3.11 -6.37
C HIS A 44 6.70 -2.71 -7.07
N ARG A 45 6.65 -2.24 -8.32
CA ARG A 45 7.83 -1.81 -9.08
C ARG A 45 8.07 -0.30 -9.07
N ILE A 46 7.09 0.48 -8.63
CA ILE A 46 7.13 1.94 -8.70
C ILE A 46 6.78 2.62 -7.37
N ALA A 47 6.31 1.87 -6.38
CA ALA A 47 6.08 2.38 -5.04
C ALA A 47 7.41 2.93 -4.49
N PRO A 48 7.43 4.13 -3.87
CA PRO A 48 8.66 4.84 -3.49
C PRO A 48 9.54 4.14 -2.45
#